data_AF-A0A0G0GV05-F1
#
_entry.id   AF-A0A0G0GV05-F1
#
_cell.length_a   1.000
_cell.length_b   1.000
_cell.length_c   1.000
_cell.angle_alpha   90.00
_cell.angle_beta   90.00
_cell.angle_gamma   90.00
#
_symmetry.space_group_name_H-M   'P 1'
#
loop_
_entity.id
_entity.type
_entity.pdbx_description
1 polymer ?
#
loop_
_entity_poly.entity_id
_entity_poly.type
_entity_poly.pdbx_seq_one_letter_code
_entity_poly.pdbx_strand_id
1 'polypeptide(L)'
;MTIKNKGKVILPAIVGVALLTGLVTAVSAQSLSPQETLDALTEQMRTKAEQAVNAGQTEKGTHEGEVRFTGDTAKQLEELRRQGSNAKEASLARPATERGAAVANIQALTGNQGNPEYVSTAKSSYSNSVIAEYYRVGQDYVEVDTKTNKIVQFGPAPVAKGQPAKEYNTEARFSPEQLEAKAREFITKNAGADLSKLTASTGEKGGTNYFFRFTDESKEVEGVKAFVQVGFTVGGDLLSYTNTLGL
;
A
#
# COMPACT_ATOMS: atom_id res chain seq x y z
N MET A 1 -17.51 -8.17 27.89
CA MET A 1 -16.44 -7.86 26.91
C MET A 1 -16.98 -6.76 26.01
N THR A 2 -16.61 -5.51 26.28
CA THR A 2 -17.20 -4.32 25.66
C THR A 2 -16.32 -3.88 24.49
N ILE A 3 -16.82 -4.04 23.27
CA ILE A 3 -16.14 -3.59 22.06
C ILE A 3 -16.29 -2.06 21.98
N LYS A 4 -15.29 -1.33 22.49
CA LYS A 4 -15.18 0.12 22.29
C LYS A 4 -14.71 0.36 20.85
N ASN A 5 -15.63 0.79 20.00
CA ASN A 5 -15.35 1.28 18.65
C ASN A 5 -14.37 2.47 18.75
N LYS A 6 -13.10 2.26 18.40
CA LYS A 6 -12.04 3.28 18.41
C LYS A 6 -11.73 3.80 16.99
N GLY A 7 -12.76 4.04 16.18
CA GLY A 7 -12.63 4.85 14.97
C GLY A 7 -12.75 6.32 15.33
N LYS A 8 -11.63 6.99 15.65
CA LYS A 8 -11.60 8.46 15.71
C LYS A 8 -11.54 8.99 14.27
N VAL A 9 -12.69 9.37 13.72
CA VAL A 9 -12.72 10.18 12.51
C VAL A 9 -12.55 11.63 12.95
N ILE A 10 -11.35 12.19 12.75
CA ILE A 10 -11.04 13.60 12.97
C ILE A 10 -11.09 14.26 11.59
N LEU A 11 -12.14 15.05 11.32
CA LEU A 11 -12.15 16.00 10.20
C LEU A 11 -11.86 17.39 10.77
N PRO A 12 -10.94 18.18 10.18
CA PRO A 12 -10.80 19.58 10.54
C PRO A 12 -12.09 20.33 10.20
N ALA A 13 -12.66 21.02 11.19
CA ALA A 13 -13.82 21.88 11.02
C ALA A 13 -13.42 23.14 10.25
N ILE A 14 -13.82 23.25 8.99
CA ILE A 14 -13.80 24.51 8.26
C ILE A 14 -15.14 25.20 8.56
N VAL A 15 -15.10 26.19 9.45
CA VAL A 15 -16.23 27.11 9.69
C VAL A 15 -16.31 28.08 8.51
N GLY A 16 -17.27 27.84 7.63
CA GLY A 16 -17.64 28.75 6.55
C GLY A 16 -19.14 28.69 6.34
N VAL A 17 -19.85 29.69 6.84
CA VAL A 17 -21.30 29.84 6.64
C VAL A 17 -21.55 30.24 5.18
N ALA A 18 -22.17 29.36 4.41
CA ALA A 18 -22.87 29.71 3.18
C ALA A 18 -24.11 28.82 3.04
N LEU A 19 -25.29 29.45 3.15
CA LEU A 19 -26.58 28.83 2.87
C LEU A 19 -26.66 28.52 1.36
N LEU A 20 -26.64 27.23 1.00
CA LEU A 20 -27.10 26.75 -0.30
C LEU A 20 -28.09 25.61 -0.11
N THR A 21 -29.38 25.97 -0.18
CA THR A 21 -30.49 25.04 -0.40
C THR A 21 -30.38 24.48 -1.82
N GLY A 22 -30.15 23.18 -1.98
CA GLY A 22 -30.14 22.55 -3.31
C GLY A 22 -29.95 21.03 -3.28
N LEU A 23 -31.06 20.32 -3.53
CA LEU A 23 -31.25 18.92 -3.94
C LEU A 23 -30.11 17.89 -3.75
N VAL A 24 -30.43 16.85 -2.97
CA VAL A 24 -29.82 15.52 -3.08
C VAL A 24 -30.24 14.91 -4.42
N THR A 25 -29.49 15.18 -5.49
CA THR A 25 -29.58 14.36 -6.70
C THR A 25 -28.82 13.08 -6.45
N ALA A 26 -29.55 11.95 -6.42
CA ALA A 26 -28.95 10.65 -6.57
C ALA A 26 -28.08 10.68 -7.84
N VAL A 27 -26.79 10.36 -7.71
CA VAL A 27 -25.88 10.25 -8.86
C VAL A 27 -26.41 9.11 -9.72
N SER A 28 -27.20 9.47 -10.74
CA SER A 28 -27.71 8.56 -11.75
C SER A 28 -26.53 8.00 -12.57
N ALA A 29 -26.60 6.71 -12.88
CA ALA A 29 -25.57 5.90 -13.51
C ALA A 29 -25.26 6.28 -14.99
N GLN A 30 -24.78 7.50 -15.21
CA GLN A 30 -23.93 7.83 -16.36
C GLN A 30 -22.48 7.63 -15.93
N SER A 31 -21.66 7.01 -16.78
CA SER A 31 -20.29 6.61 -16.46
C SER A 31 -19.39 7.84 -16.26
N LEU A 32 -19.46 8.43 -15.08
CA LEU A 32 -18.51 9.44 -14.62
C LEU A 32 -17.11 8.82 -14.61
N SER A 33 -16.12 9.58 -15.04
CA SER A 33 -14.72 9.23 -14.83
C SER A 33 -14.42 9.07 -13.32
N PRO A 34 -13.34 8.37 -12.94
CA PRO A 34 -12.94 8.28 -11.54
C PRO A 34 -12.78 9.64 -10.86
N GLN A 35 -12.29 10.66 -11.59
CA GLN A 35 -12.15 12.02 -11.06
C GLN A 35 -13.51 12.69 -10.84
N GLU A 36 -14.43 12.62 -11.81
CA GLU A 36 -15.78 13.19 -11.64
C GLU A 36 -16.55 12.49 -10.51
N THR A 37 -16.33 11.17 -10.34
CA THR A 37 -16.89 10.41 -9.22
C THR A 37 -16.32 10.90 -7.88
N LEU A 38 -15.00 11.14 -7.81
CA LEU A 38 -14.35 11.69 -6.61
C LEU A 38 -14.88 13.09 -6.27
N ASP A 39 -15.04 13.95 -7.26
CA ASP A 39 -15.55 15.31 -7.09
C ASP A 39 -16.99 15.29 -6.58
N ALA A 40 -17.85 14.44 -7.17
CA ALA A 40 -19.23 14.26 -6.72
C ALA A 40 -19.34 13.73 -5.29
N LEU A 41 -18.51 12.75 -4.92
CA LEU A 41 -18.47 12.20 -3.55
C LEU A 41 -17.95 13.22 -2.54
N THR A 42 -16.97 14.03 -2.93
CA THR A 42 -16.43 15.12 -2.09
C THR A 42 -17.51 16.16 -1.80
N GLU A 43 -18.26 16.55 -2.83
CA GLU A 43 -19.37 17.50 -2.67
C GLU A 43 -20.50 16.90 -1.83
N GLN A 44 -20.88 15.64 -2.07
CA GLN A 44 -21.89 14.95 -1.27
C GLN A 44 -21.49 14.85 0.21
N MET A 45 -20.21 14.58 0.49
CA MET A 45 -19.67 14.55 1.85
C MET A 45 -19.74 15.94 2.49
N ARG A 46 -19.39 17.00 1.76
CA ARG A 46 -19.48 18.39 2.23
C ARG A 46 -20.92 18.76 2.58
N THR A 47 -21.86 18.57 1.64
CA THR A 47 -23.28 18.88 1.85
C THR A 47 -23.87 18.12 3.03
N LYS A 48 -23.54 16.82 3.17
CA LYS A 48 -24.05 16.01 4.28
C LYS A 48 -23.46 16.43 5.63
N ALA A 49 -22.18 16.79 5.67
CA ALA A 49 -21.56 17.31 6.89
C ALA A 49 -22.21 18.63 7.34
N GLU A 50 -22.48 19.55 6.40
CA GLU A 50 -23.18 20.82 6.66
C GLU A 50 -24.60 20.60 7.19
N GLN A 51 -25.36 19.69 6.56
CA GLN A 51 -26.70 19.31 7.03
C GLN A 51 -26.66 18.74 8.45
N ALA A 52 -25.68 17.89 8.75
CA ALA A 52 -25.53 17.27 10.06
C ALA A 52 -25.21 18.30 11.16
N VAL A 53 -24.35 19.28 10.86
CA VAL A 53 -24.04 20.38 11.78
C VAL A 53 -25.29 21.23 12.02
N ASN A 54 -25.99 21.62 10.97
CA ASN A 54 -27.22 22.44 11.07
C ASN A 54 -28.35 21.72 11.80
N ALA A 55 -28.41 20.39 11.70
CA ALA A 55 -29.40 19.55 12.38
C ALA A 55 -29.01 19.18 13.82
N GLY A 56 -27.86 19.64 14.33
CA GLY A 56 -27.38 19.31 15.67
C GLY A 56 -26.98 17.84 15.87
N GLN A 57 -26.67 17.13 14.78
CA GLN A 57 -26.24 15.72 14.80
C GLN A 57 -24.74 15.58 15.08
N THR A 58 -24.26 16.37 16.03
CA THR A 58 -22.85 16.46 16.38
C THR A 58 -22.66 16.54 17.90
N GLU A 59 -21.50 16.09 18.35
CA GLU A 59 -21.04 16.17 19.74
C GLU A 59 -19.64 16.79 19.79
N LYS A 60 -19.25 17.29 20.96
CA LYS A 60 -17.86 17.73 21.19
C LYS A 60 -16.91 16.54 21.06
N GLY A 61 -15.82 16.75 20.33
CA GLY A 61 -14.75 15.78 20.18
C GLY A 61 -13.87 15.68 21.44
N THR A 62 -12.76 14.96 21.31
CA THR A 62 -11.86 14.71 22.46
C THR A 62 -10.97 15.90 22.74
N HIS A 63 -10.66 16.70 21.72
CA HIS A 63 -9.88 17.92 21.85
C HIS A 63 -10.76 19.16 21.62
N GLU A 64 -10.32 20.30 22.15
CA GLU A 64 -10.99 21.58 21.96
C GLU A 64 -11.10 21.91 20.46
N GLY A 65 -12.30 22.33 20.03
CA GLY A 65 -12.61 22.62 18.63
C GLY A 65 -12.94 21.39 17.76
N GLU A 66 -12.77 20.16 18.26
CA GLU A 66 -13.21 18.98 17.51
C GLU A 66 -14.74 18.81 17.59
N VAL A 67 -15.33 18.45 16.46
CA VAL A 67 -16.74 18.08 16.35
C VAL A 67 -16.82 16.64 15.85
N ARG A 68 -17.67 15.83 16.48
CA ARG A 68 -17.90 14.43 16.11
C ARG A 68 -19.33 14.27 15.60
N PHE A 69 -19.50 13.68 14.43
CA PHE A 69 -20.82 13.28 13.93
C PHE A 69 -21.34 12.06 14.71
N THR A 70 -22.65 12.02 14.96
CA THR A 70 -23.27 10.93 15.73
C THR A 70 -24.36 10.20 14.94
N GLY A 71 -24.83 9.09 15.51
CA GLY A 71 -25.94 8.31 14.95
C GLY A 71 -25.68 7.78 13.55
N ASP A 72 -26.73 7.74 12.73
CA ASP A 72 -26.65 7.22 11.36
C ASP A 72 -25.90 8.15 10.41
N THR A 73 -25.86 9.46 10.71
CA THR A 73 -25.09 10.42 9.91
C THR A 73 -23.59 10.15 9.99
N ALA A 74 -23.09 9.73 11.15
CA ALA A 74 -21.70 9.28 11.30
C ALA A 74 -21.38 8.08 10.39
N LYS A 75 -22.28 7.09 10.33
CA LYS A 75 -22.11 5.90 9.46
C LYS A 75 -22.13 6.28 7.99
N GLN A 76 -23.03 7.19 7.60
CA GLN A 76 -23.16 7.65 6.22
C GLN A 76 -21.96 8.46 5.77
N LEU A 77 -21.41 9.33 6.63
CA LEU A 77 -20.19 10.08 6.34
C LEU A 77 -18.96 9.17 6.25
N GLU A 78 -18.88 8.14 7.11
CA GLU A 78 -17.80 7.13 7.02
C GLU A 78 -17.88 6.32 5.72
N GLU A 79 -19.09 5.96 5.29
CA GLU A 79 -19.30 5.28 4.01
C GLU A 79 -18.94 6.18 2.82
N LEU A 80 -19.34 7.46 2.83
CA LEU A 80 -18.93 8.42 1.80
C LEU A 80 -17.40 8.62 1.78
N ARG A 81 -16.77 8.67 2.96
CA ARG A 81 -15.31 8.74 3.08
C ARG A 81 -14.66 7.52 2.44
N ARG A 82 -15.17 6.31 2.71
CA ARG A 82 -14.69 5.06 2.13
C ARG A 82 -14.85 5.05 0.60
N GLN A 83 -16.01 5.47 0.09
CA GLN A 83 -16.25 5.58 -1.35
C GLN A 83 -15.31 6.60 -2.00
N GLY A 84 -15.12 7.78 -1.38
CA GLY A 84 -14.21 8.81 -1.85
C GLY A 84 -12.76 8.33 -1.86
N SER A 85 -12.31 7.60 -0.83
CA SER A 85 -11.00 6.95 -0.83
C SER A 85 -10.84 5.99 -2.00
N ASN A 86 -11.83 5.13 -2.27
CA ASN A 86 -11.78 4.21 -3.40
C ASN A 86 -11.77 4.94 -4.75
N ALA A 87 -12.58 5.98 -4.92
CA ALA A 87 -12.63 6.80 -6.13
C ALA A 87 -11.30 7.54 -6.38
N LYS A 88 -10.68 8.04 -5.32
CA LYS A 88 -9.34 8.63 -5.37
C LYS A 88 -8.28 7.62 -5.80
N GLU A 89 -8.26 6.42 -5.22
CA GLU A 89 -7.30 5.41 -5.65
C GLU A 89 -7.53 4.99 -7.11
N ALA A 90 -8.78 4.95 -7.56
CA ALA A 90 -9.11 4.68 -8.96
C ALA A 90 -8.70 5.83 -9.90
N SER A 91 -8.73 7.09 -9.45
CA SER A 91 -8.29 8.24 -10.27
C SER A 91 -6.76 8.35 -10.35
N LEU A 92 -6.04 7.81 -9.36
CA LEU A 92 -4.58 7.74 -9.35
C LEU A 92 -4.01 6.50 -10.06
N ALA A 93 -4.81 5.45 -10.23
CA ALA A 93 -4.38 4.23 -10.88
C ALA A 93 -4.07 4.49 -12.37
N ARG A 94 -2.94 3.97 -12.87
CA ARG A 94 -2.70 4.00 -14.32
C ARG A 94 -3.72 3.12 -15.05
N PRO A 95 -4.02 3.41 -16.33
CA PRO A 95 -4.84 2.54 -17.17
C PRO A 95 -4.36 1.09 -17.14
N ALA A 96 -5.28 0.12 -17.20
CA ALA A 96 -4.94 -1.30 -17.14
C ALA A 96 -3.93 -1.71 -18.24
N THR A 97 -4.02 -1.08 -19.42
CA THR A 97 -3.08 -1.27 -20.54
C THR A 97 -1.64 -0.88 -20.20
N GLU A 98 -1.43 0.10 -19.32
CA GLU A 98 -0.10 0.55 -18.89
C GLU A 98 0.46 -0.29 -17.74
N ARG A 99 -0.40 -1.02 -17.02
CA ARG A 99 -0.03 -1.89 -15.89
C ARG A 99 0.39 -3.30 -16.31
N GLY A 100 0.25 -3.66 -17.58
CA GLY A 100 0.53 -5.02 -18.07
C GLY A 100 1.94 -5.52 -17.75
N ALA A 101 2.96 -4.67 -17.90
CA ALA A 101 4.34 -5.03 -17.58
C ALA A 101 4.56 -5.21 -16.06
N ALA A 102 3.94 -4.38 -15.23
CA ALA A 102 3.97 -4.53 -13.78
C ALA A 102 3.34 -5.86 -13.35
N VAL A 103 2.15 -6.17 -13.87
CA VAL A 103 1.45 -7.44 -13.63
C VAL A 103 2.31 -8.63 -14.03
N ALA A 104 2.90 -8.62 -15.23
CA ALA A 104 3.77 -9.70 -15.68
C ALA A 104 4.99 -9.91 -14.76
N ASN A 105 5.63 -8.82 -14.31
CA ASN A 105 6.76 -8.90 -13.37
C ASN A 105 6.32 -9.47 -12.02
N ILE A 106 5.14 -9.09 -11.50
CA ILE A 106 4.59 -9.64 -10.26
C ILE A 106 4.32 -11.13 -10.39
N GLN A 107 3.70 -11.57 -11.48
CA GLN A 107 3.42 -12.99 -11.74
C GLN A 107 4.71 -13.80 -11.86
N ALA A 108 5.73 -13.24 -12.52
CA ALA A 108 7.04 -13.88 -12.64
C ALA A 108 7.78 -14.01 -11.29
N LEU A 109 7.67 -13.01 -10.41
CA LEU A 109 8.28 -13.03 -9.08
C LEU A 109 7.57 -14.02 -8.14
N THR A 110 6.24 -13.97 -8.11
CA THR A 110 5.41 -14.71 -7.15
C THR A 110 5.08 -16.13 -7.61
N GLY A 111 5.24 -16.43 -8.89
CA GLY A 111 4.79 -17.69 -9.51
C GLY A 111 3.27 -17.81 -9.62
N ASN A 112 2.50 -16.82 -9.15
CA ASN A 112 1.05 -16.81 -9.20
C ASN A 112 0.58 -16.27 -10.56
N GLN A 113 -0.15 -17.08 -11.33
CA GLN A 113 -0.69 -16.70 -12.64
C GLN A 113 -2.01 -15.90 -12.54
N GLY A 114 -2.55 -15.74 -11.33
CA GLY A 114 -3.70 -14.88 -11.08
C GLY A 114 -3.38 -13.40 -11.32
N ASN A 115 -4.42 -12.59 -11.47
CA ASN A 115 -4.26 -11.14 -11.59
C ASN A 115 -3.99 -10.54 -10.20
N PRO A 116 -2.86 -9.83 -10.00
CA PRO A 116 -2.62 -9.08 -8.77
C PRO A 116 -3.74 -8.05 -8.55
N GLU A 117 -4.20 -7.95 -7.31
CA GLU A 117 -5.19 -6.94 -6.91
C GLU A 117 -4.46 -5.59 -6.74
N TYR A 118 -4.87 -4.56 -7.49
CA TYR A 118 -4.39 -3.20 -7.25
C TYR A 118 -4.93 -2.69 -5.92
N VAL A 119 -4.06 -2.14 -5.09
CA VAL A 119 -4.39 -1.62 -3.76
C VAL A 119 -4.41 -0.10 -3.77
N SER A 120 -3.33 0.53 -4.21
CA SER A 120 -3.19 1.99 -4.15
C SER A 120 -2.04 2.51 -5.00
N THR A 121 -1.99 3.83 -5.17
CA THR A 121 -0.84 4.58 -5.69
C THR A 121 -0.36 5.56 -4.63
N ALA A 122 0.92 5.49 -4.26
CA ALA A 122 1.52 6.44 -3.32
C ALA A 122 3.01 6.67 -3.64
N LYS A 123 3.69 7.47 -2.83
CA LYS A 123 5.15 7.54 -2.88
C LYS A 123 5.76 6.18 -2.50
N SER A 124 6.91 5.85 -3.08
CA SER A 124 7.66 4.65 -2.73
C SER A 124 8.04 4.65 -1.26
N SER A 125 8.06 3.47 -0.64
CA SER A 125 8.57 3.25 0.71
C SER A 125 10.05 3.65 0.87
N TYR A 126 10.80 3.74 -0.23
CA TYR A 126 12.23 4.01 -0.26
C TYR A 126 12.62 5.31 -0.98
N SER A 127 11.68 6.01 -1.63
CA SER A 127 11.96 7.28 -2.31
C SER A 127 10.70 8.13 -2.44
N ASN A 128 10.70 9.31 -1.82
CA ASN A 128 9.64 10.32 -1.96
C ASN A 128 9.51 10.91 -3.36
N SER A 129 10.55 10.75 -4.20
CA SER A 129 10.56 11.20 -5.60
C SER A 129 9.98 10.18 -6.59
N VAL A 130 9.79 8.93 -6.14
CA VAL A 130 9.24 7.84 -6.95
C VAL A 130 7.78 7.62 -6.57
N ILE A 131 6.91 7.59 -7.59
CA ILE A 131 5.52 7.17 -7.44
C ILE A 131 5.45 5.67 -7.69
N ALA A 132 4.89 4.95 -6.74
CA ALA A 132 4.74 3.51 -6.76
C ALA A 132 3.26 3.12 -6.75
N GLU A 133 2.96 2.05 -7.48
CA GLU A 133 1.71 1.31 -7.36
C GLU A 133 1.93 0.12 -6.43
N TYR A 134 0.89 -0.18 -5.66
CA TYR A 134 0.90 -1.27 -4.72
C TYR A 134 -0.13 -2.33 -5.10
N TYR A 135 0.30 -3.58 -5.00
CA TYR A 135 -0.49 -4.73 -5.40
C TYR A 135 -0.52 -5.78 -4.31
N ARG A 136 -1.60 -6.56 -4.27
CA ARG A 136 -1.76 -7.71 -3.40
C ARG A 136 -1.86 -8.99 -4.21
N VAL A 137 -1.15 -10.01 -3.76
CA VAL A 137 -1.19 -11.37 -4.31
C VAL A 137 -1.38 -12.34 -3.16
N GLY A 138 -2.63 -12.72 -2.90
CA GLY A 138 -2.97 -13.55 -1.73
C GLY A 138 -2.60 -12.86 -0.41
N GLN A 139 -1.62 -13.43 0.31
CA GLN A 139 -1.09 -12.87 1.57
C GLN A 139 0.18 -12.04 1.37
N ASP A 140 0.59 -11.80 0.12
CA ASP A 140 1.76 -10.99 -0.21
C ASP A 140 1.36 -9.61 -0.73
N TYR A 141 2.30 -8.68 -0.61
CA TYR A 141 2.22 -7.30 -1.05
C TYR A 141 3.43 -6.97 -1.92
N VAL A 142 3.19 -6.20 -2.99
CA VAL A 142 4.22 -5.79 -3.95
C VAL A 142 4.14 -4.30 -4.17
N GLU A 143 5.28 -3.64 -4.12
CA GLU A 143 5.48 -2.26 -4.52
C GLU A 143 6.16 -2.23 -5.89
N VAL A 144 5.61 -1.48 -6.84
CA VAL A 144 6.10 -1.36 -8.21
C VAL A 144 6.31 0.11 -8.55
N ASP A 145 7.49 0.47 -9.05
CA ASP A 145 7.74 1.80 -9.61
C ASP A 145 6.91 1.99 -10.90
N THR A 146 6.06 3.02 -10.90
CA THR A 146 5.15 3.33 -12.00
C THR A 146 5.85 3.69 -13.31
N LYS A 147 7.09 4.22 -13.25
CA LYS A 147 7.84 4.62 -14.44
C LYS A 147 8.51 3.44 -15.11
N THR A 148 9.08 2.52 -14.32
CA THR A 148 9.91 1.43 -14.83
C THR A 148 9.19 0.08 -14.85
N ASN A 149 8.04 -0.02 -14.20
CA ASN A 149 7.31 -1.26 -13.91
C ASN A 149 8.15 -2.29 -13.14
N LYS A 150 9.26 -1.88 -12.51
CA LYS A 150 10.13 -2.75 -11.72
C LYS A 150 9.59 -2.88 -10.30
N ILE A 151 9.71 -4.09 -9.76
CA ILE A 151 9.37 -4.37 -8.37
C ILE A 151 10.43 -3.73 -7.48
N VAL A 152 9.99 -2.82 -6.62
CA VAL A 152 10.83 -2.16 -5.61
C VAL A 152 10.85 -2.99 -4.34
N GLN A 153 9.69 -3.51 -3.93
CA GLN A 153 9.56 -4.31 -2.72
C GLN A 153 8.53 -5.43 -2.90
N PHE A 154 8.80 -6.56 -2.24
CA PHE A 154 7.90 -7.67 -2.05
C PHE A 154 8.02 -8.18 -0.61
N GLY A 155 6.90 -8.57 -0.02
CA GLY A 155 6.88 -9.23 1.29
C GLY A 155 5.45 -9.55 1.74
N PRO A 156 5.27 -10.03 2.98
CA PRO A 156 3.95 -10.32 3.51
C PRO A 156 3.11 -9.04 3.60
N ALA A 157 1.85 -9.14 3.17
CA ALA A 157 0.88 -8.06 3.34
C ALA A 157 0.61 -7.80 4.83
N PRO A 158 0.39 -6.53 5.24
CA PRO A 158 -0.04 -6.23 6.60
C PRO A 158 -1.35 -6.96 6.91
N VAL A 159 -1.39 -7.68 8.04
CA VAL A 159 -2.58 -8.37 8.52
C VAL A 159 -3.24 -7.58 9.65
N ALA A 160 -4.57 -7.54 9.64
CA ALA A 160 -5.32 -6.92 10.74
C ALA A 160 -5.08 -7.69 12.05
N LYS A 161 -5.15 -7.00 13.18
CA LYS A 161 -4.94 -7.61 14.50
C LYS A 161 -5.91 -8.80 14.69
N GLY A 162 -5.35 -9.97 14.99
CA GLY A 162 -6.10 -11.21 15.20
C GLY A 162 -6.33 -12.04 13.95
N GLN A 163 -5.90 -11.59 12.77
CA GLN A 163 -5.86 -12.41 11.57
C GLN A 163 -4.55 -13.22 11.51
N PRO A 164 -4.57 -14.44 10.95
CA PRO A 164 -3.37 -15.23 10.78
C PRO A 164 -2.38 -14.54 9.83
N ALA A 165 -1.11 -14.53 10.20
CA ALA A 165 -0.03 -14.11 9.32
C ALA A 165 0.26 -15.18 8.26
N LYS A 166 1.03 -14.82 7.23
CA LYS A 166 1.53 -15.79 6.26
C LYS A 166 2.39 -16.83 6.95
N GLU A 167 2.06 -18.10 6.71
CA GLU A 167 2.86 -19.22 7.15
C GLU A 167 3.97 -19.48 6.12
N TYR A 168 5.16 -19.78 6.62
CA TYR A 168 6.32 -20.12 5.80
C TYR A 168 6.83 -21.49 6.22
N ASN A 169 7.40 -22.22 5.26
CA ASN A 169 8.11 -23.44 5.53
C ASN A 169 9.43 -23.12 6.27
N THR A 170 9.54 -23.56 7.52
CA THR A 170 10.74 -23.41 8.34
C THR A 170 11.43 -24.75 8.64
N GLU A 171 11.08 -25.81 7.92
CA GLU A 171 11.83 -27.07 7.98
C GLU A 171 13.23 -26.83 7.44
N ALA A 172 14.26 -27.27 8.17
CA ALA A 172 15.64 -27.04 7.76
C ALA A 172 15.99 -27.87 6.51
N ARG A 173 15.93 -27.24 5.34
CA ARG A 173 16.20 -27.88 4.04
C ARG A 173 17.44 -27.34 3.35
N PHE A 174 17.81 -26.09 3.64
CA PHE A 174 18.94 -25.40 3.02
C PHE A 174 19.92 -24.89 4.08
N SER A 175 21.22 -25.05 3.81
CA SER A 175 22.28 -24.39 4.58
C SER A 175 22.36 -22.89 4.24
N PRO A 176 23.02 -22.07 5.08
CA PRO A 176 23.23 -20.65 4.78
C PRO A 176 23.90 -20.41 3.42
N GLU A 177 24.88 -21.23 3.04
CA GLU A 177 25.61 -21.12 1.77
C GLU A 177 24.71 -21.45 0.58
N GLN A 178 23.84 -22.45 0.72
CA GLN A 178 22.84 -22.79 -0.31
C GLN A 178 21.80 -21.67 -0.48
N LEU A 179 21.40 -21.04 0.63
CA LEU A 179 20.50 -19.88 0.60
C LEU A 179 21.18 -18.66 -0.01
N GLU A 180 22.47 -18.43 0.24
CA GLU A 180 23.22 -17.34 -0.41
C GLU A 180 23.32 -17.56 -1.92
N ALA A 181 23.62 -18.79 -2.37
CA ALA A 181 23.64 -19.11 -3.79
C ALA A 181 22.28 -18.85 -4.45
N LYS A 182 21.19 -19.28 -3.81
CA LYS A 182 19.81 -18.97 -4.23
C LYS A 182 19.53 -17.47 -4.26
N ALA A 183 20.00 -16.73 -3.27
CA ALA A 183 19.84 -15.28 -3.22
C ALA A 183 20.53 -14.58 -4.38
N ARG A 184 21.76 -14.98 -4.68
CA ARG A 184 22.51 -14.44 -5.83
C ARG A 184 21.79 -14.73 -7.13
N GLU A 185 21.35 -15.97 -7.36
CA GLU A 185 20.58 -16.35 -8.55
C GLU A 185 19.29 -15.53 -8.67
N PHE A 186 18.54 -15.43 -7.59
CA PHE A 186 17.30 -14.67 -7.53
C PHE A 186 17.52 -13.19 -7.87
N ILE A 187 18.55 -12.58 -7.30
CA ILE A 187 18.84 -11.16 -7.52
C ILE A 187 19.34 -10.92 -8.94
N THR A 188 20.23 -11.76 -9.48
CA THR A 188 20.68 -11.65 -10.87
C THR A 188 19.51 -11.72 -11.84
N LYS A 189 18.55 -12.63 -11.60
CA LYS A 189 17.35 -12.76 -12.43
C LYS A 189 16.42 -11.55 -12.36
N ASN A 190 16.16 -11.02 -11.16
CA ASN A 190 15.08 -10.05 -10.95
C ASN A 190 15.55 -8.58 -10.91
N ALA A 191 16.74 -8.32 -10.36
CA ALA A 191 17.29 -6.97 -10.27
C ALA A 191 18.13 -6.58 -11.49
N GLY A 192 18.67 -7.56 -12.24
CA GLY A 192 19.62 -7.30 -13.34
C GLY A 192 20.90 -6.62 -12.88
N ALA A 193 21.26 -6.78 -11.60
CA ALA A 193 22.41 -6.13 -10.98
C ALA A 193 23.68 -6.99 -11.12
N ASP A 194 24.81 -6.31 -11.35
CA ASP A 194 26.13 -6.91 -11.29
C ASP A 194 26.60 -6.97 -9.83
N LEU A 195 26.36 -8.11 -9.18
CA LEU A 195 26.67 -8.32 -7.76
C LEU A 195 28.16 -8.23 -7.43
N SER A 196 29.05 -8.35 -8.43
CA SER A 196 30.51 -8.26 -8.20
C SER A 196 30.96 -6.85 -7.81
N LYS A 197 30.13 -5.84 -8.07
CA LYS A 197 30.39 -4.43 -7.76
C LYS A 197 29.78 -3.97 -6.45
N LEU A 198 29.10 -4.88 -5.73
CA LEU A 198 28.33 -4.57 -4.53
C LEU A 198 28.96 -5.20 -3.29
N THR A 199 28.85 -4.51 -2.17
CA THR A 199 29.28 -5.02 -0.86
C THR A 199 28.22 -5.98 -0.33
N ALA A 200 28.59 -7.24 -0.14
CA ALA A 200 27.69 -8.26 0.40
C ALA A 200 27.65 -8.22 1.94
N SER A 201 26.46 -8.44 2.50
CA SER A 201 26.23 -8.64 3.92
C SER A 201 25.08 -9.62 4.15
N THR A 202 25.14 -10.34 5.27
CA THR A 202 24.13 -11.34 5.63
C THR A 202 23.59 -11.04 7.02
N GLY A 203 22.27 -10.95 7.14
CA GLY A 203 21.53 -10.93 8.39
C GLY A 203 20.88 -12.28 8.65
N GLU A 204 20.77 -12.66 9.92
CA GLU A 204 20.14 -13.91 10.35
C GLU A 204 19.18 -13.60 11.51
N LYS A 205 18.03 -14.27 11.53
CA LYS A 205 17.04 -14.13 12.59
C LYS A 205 16.49 -15.48 13.04
N GLY A 206 16.87 -15.89 14.25
CA GLY A 206 16.29 -17.03 14.97
C GLY A 206 16.61 -18.39 14.33
N GLY A 207 17.77 -18.51 13.67
CA GLY A 207 18.26 -19.70 12.98
C GLY A 207 17.40 -20.18 11.82
N THR A 208 16.37 -19.42 11.44
CA THR A 208 15.29 -19.86 10.55
C THR A 208 15.12 -18.95 9.34
N ASN A 209 15.58 -17.70 9.42
CA ASN A 209 15.43 -16.70 8.37
C ASN A 209 16.79 -16.06 8.08
N TYR A 210 17.14 -15.98 6.80
CA TYR A 210 18.39 -15.41 6.31
C TYR A 210 18.08 -14.29 5.32
N PHE A 211 18.79 -13.17 5.45
CA PHE A 211 18.64 -11.98 4.63
C PHE A 211 19.97 -11.65 3.99
N PHE A 212 20.05 -11.71 2.66
CA PHE A 212 21.25 -11.43 1.89
C PHE A 212 21.10 -10.07 1.23
N ARG A 213 21.98 -9.14 1.58
CA ARG A 213 21.97 -7.77 1.08
C ARG A 213 23.25 -7.48 0.31
N PHE A 214 23.10 -6.82 -0.82
CA PHE A 214 24.18 -6.31 -1.66
C PHE A 214 24.01 -4.81 -1.80
N THR A 215 24.96 -4.05 -1.25
CA THR A 215 24.90 -2.59 -1.15
C THR A 215 25.83 -1.96 -2.19
N ASP A 216 25.35 -0.94 -2.89
CA ASP A 216 26.17 -0.05 -3.71
C ASP A 216 26.66 1.10 -2.83
N GLU A 217 27.95 1.07 -2.44
CA GLU A 217 28.54 2.10 -1.59
C GLU A 217 28.66 3.46 -2.30
N SER A 218 28.61 3.48 -3.63
CA SER A 218 28.76 4.68 -4.45
C SER A 218 27.44 5.43 -4.68
N LYS A 219 26.30 4.76 -4.50
CA LYS A 219 24.97 5.30 -4.74
C LYS A 219 24.17 5.46 -3.45
N GLU A 220 23.40 6.53 -3.37
CA GLU A 220 22.52 6.82 -2.23
C GLU A 220 21.12 7.22 -2.72
N VAL A 221 20.11 6.77 -2.01
CA VAL A 221 18.69 7.09 -2.22
C VAL A 221 18.18 7.65 -0.89
N GLU A 222 17.90 8.95 -0.86
CA GLU A 222 17.33 9.67 0.31
C GLU A 222 18.06 9.41 1.64
N GLY A 223 19.39 9.48 1.66
CA GLY A 223 20.16 9.28 2.89
C GLY A 223 20.56 7.84 3.18
N VAL A 224 20.14 6.88 2.35
CA VAL A 224 20.42 5.45 2.53
C VAL A 224 21.15 4.90 1.30
N LYS A 225 22.25 4.15 1.52
CA LYS A 225 22.97 3.50 0.42
C LYS A 225 22.03 2.62 -0.39
N ALA A 226 22.12 2.69 -1.72
CA ALA A 226 21.28 1.87 -2.58
C ALA A 226 21.65 0.39 -2.37
N PHE A 227 20.66 -0.50 -2.38
CA PHE A 227 20.89 -1.91 -2.13
C PHE A 227 19.85 -2.78 -2.83
N VAL A 228 20.20 -4.05 -2.98
CA VAL A 228 19.24 -5.12 -3.25
C VAL A 228 19.34 -6.15 -2.14
N GLN A 229 18.20 -6.60 -1.63
CA GLN A 229 18.12 -7.55 -0.54
C GLN A 229 17.06 -8.60 -0.82
N VAL A 230 17.35 -9.84 -0.45
CA VAL A 230 16.40 -10.94 -0.50
C VAL A 230 16.43 -11.71 0.81
N GLY A 231 15.26 -12.11 1.30
CA GLY A 231 15.09 -12.90 2.51
C GLY A 231 14.53 -14.27 2.19
N PHE A 232 15.10 -15.32 2.77
CA PHE A 232 14.60 -16.69 2.67
C PHE A 232 14.45 -17.33 4.04
N THR A 233 13.50 -18.26 4.16
CA THR A 233 13.52 -19.22 5.26
C THR A 233 14.52 -20.34 5.01
N VAL A 234 14.88 -21.09 6.04
CA VAL A 234 15.63 -22.36 5.93
C VAL A 234 14.91 -23.44 5.14
N GLY A 235 13.59 -23.34 4.99
CA GLY A 235 12.79 -24.18 4.09
C GLY A 235 12.89 -23.76 2.62
N GLY A 236 13.45 -22.58 2.34
CA GLY A 236 13.66 -22.03 1.01
C GLY A 236 12.54 -21.12 0.50
N ASP A 237 11.57 -20.77 1.33
CA ASP A 237 10.49 -19.85 0.95
C ASP A 237 11.00 -18.41 0.90
N LEU A 238 10.58 -17.67 -0.13
CA LEU A 238 10.87 -16.25 -0.26
C LEU A 238 10.06 -15.43 0.77
N LEU A 239 10.77 -14.78 1.70
CA LEU A 239 10.19 -13.93 2.75
C LEU A 239 9.97 -12.50 2.27
N SER A 240 10.99 -11.95 1.60
CA SER A 240 11.01 -10.54 1.20
C SER A 240 12.00 -10.32 0.08
N TYR A 241 11.73 -9.33 -0.76
CA TYR A 241 12.67 -8.81 -1.73
C TYR A 241 12.58 -7.29 -1.74
N THR A 242 13.72 -6.61 -1.84
CA THR A 242 13.81 -5.16 -1.97
C THR A 242 14.89 -4.83 -2.98
N ASN A 243 14.64 -3.90 -3.90
CA ASN A 243 15.61 -3.40 -4.86
C ASN A 243 15.51 -1.89 -5.00
N THR A 244 16.46 -1.18 -4.39
CA THR A 244 16.56 0.29 -4.48
C THR A 244 17.63 0.74 -5.48
N LEU A 245 18.33 -0.18 -6.15
CA LEU A 245 19.41 0.14 -7.08
C LEU A 245 18.94 0.99 -8.28
N GLY A 246 17.67 0.84 -8.67
CA GLY A 246 17.06 1.59 -9.77
C GLY A 246 16.30 2.85 -9.36
N LEU A 247 16.20 3.15 -8.06
CA LEU A 247 15.52 4.34 -7.55
C LEU A 247 16.38 5.61 -7.65
#